data_AF-A0A2W4NRA0-F1
#
_entry.id   AF-A0A2W4NRA0-F1
#
_cell.length_a   1.000
_cell.length_b   1.000
_cell.length_c   1.000
_cell.angle_alpha   90.00
_cell.angle_beta   90.00
_cell.angle_gamma   90.00
#
_symmetry.space_group_name_H-M   'P 1'
#
loop_
_entity.id
_entity.type
_entity.pdbx_description
1 polymer ?
#
loop_
_entity_poly.entity_id
_entity_poly.type
_entity_poly.pdbx_seq_one_letter_code
_entity_poly.pdbx_strand_id
1 'polypeptide(L)'
;LNHEILEATYTALAEQGIPVTPECADLALTTLREKATQLLADAPRRLGFRASALWEQEKAALLRRLEALVREDFSGNSPIDKAFASDQPRYAYHFETEFGKSDGFGILLGKEWLRVAGKIDRVDWQGDRAIVIDYKTGSSKIPTSEVERGRNFQMMVYLLAAQRLFEAGEIGGVFWHLGNRETSGVMLSSNEQHQAVIESAKKHLIRYLARGRAGDFAANANKMEDGRCASFCDYHQMCRMAVLGRKREA
;
A
#
# COMPACT_ATOMS: atom_id res chain seq x y z
N LEU A 1 -1.47 -14.68 0.69
CA LEU A 1 -2.58 -15.14 -0.18
C LEU A 1 -3.12 -14.03 -1.09
N ASN A 2 -3.76 -12.96 -0.60
CA ASN A 2 -4.26 -11.90 -1.51
C ASN A 2 -3.16 -11.31 -2.40
N HIS A 3 -2.07 -10.79 -1.81
CA HIS A 3 -0.98 -10.16 -2.56
C HIS A 3 -0.31 -11.19 -3.47
N GLU A 4 0.09 -12.34 -2.93
CA GLU A 4 0.70 -13.45 -3.67
C GLU A 4 -0.11 -13.92 -4.90
N ILE A 5 -1.45 -13.99 -4.80
CA ILE A 5 -2.29 -14.37 -5.95
C ILE A 5 -2.34 -13.24 -6.98
N LEU A 6 -2.47 -12.00 -6.54
CA LEU A 6 -2.46 -10.84 -7.44
C LEU A 6 -1.10 -10.72 -8.14
N GLU A 7 0.01 -10.78 -7.40
CA GLU A 7 1.37 -10.83 -7.90
C GLU A 7 1.52 -11.90 -8.99
N ALA A 8 1.18 -13.16 -8.70
CA ALA A 8 1.31 -14.25 -9.66
C ALA A 8 0.43 -14.06 -10.91
N THR A 9 -0.72 -13.41 -10.75
CA THR A 9 -1.64 -13.11 -11.85
C THR A 9 -1.06 -12.02 -12.75
N TYR A 10 -0.72 -10.87 -12.18
CA TYR A 10 -0.21 -9.75 -12.97
C TYR A 10 1.19 -10.02 -13.52
N THR A 11 2.02 -10.80 -12.84
CA THR A 11 3.31 -11.27 -13.38
C THR A 11 3.09 -12.07 -14.66
N ALA A 12 2.17 -13.05 -14.65
CA ALA A 12 1.89 -13.86 -15.83
C ALA A 12 1.29 -13.07 -17.00
N LEU A 13 0.54 -11.99 -16.71
CA LEU A 13 0.03 -11.07 -17.73
C LEU A 13 1.15 -10.16 -18.27
N ALA A 14 2.03 -9.66 -17.39
CA ALA A 14 3.17 -8.81 -17.74
C ALA A 14 4.18 -9.55 -18.63
N GLU A 15 4.50 -10.81 -18.32
CA GLU A 15 5.38 -11.67 -19.14
C GLU A 15 4.88 -11.85 -20.58
N GLN A 16 3.56 -11.73 -20.78
CA GLN A 16 2.91 -11.80 -22.09
C GLN A 16 2.68 -10.43 -22.73
N GLY A 17 3.10 -9.33 -22.07
CA GLY A 17 2.89 -7.97 -22.56
C GLY A 17 1.42 -7.55 -22.60
N ILE A 18 0.58 -8.14 -21.74
CA ILE A 18 -0.86 -7.85 -21.73
C ILE A 18 -1.13 -6.51 -21.03
N PRO A 19 -1.77 -5.54 -21.70
CA PRO A 19 -2.15 -4.28 -21.08
C PRO A 19 -3.37 -4.45 -20.16
N VAL A 20 -3.50 -3.56 -19.18
CA VAL A 20 -4.66 -3.48 -18.30
C VAL A 20 -5.78 -2.69 -18.99
N THR A 21 -6.52 -3.36 -19.87
CA THR A 21 -7.62 -2.77 -20.65
C THR A 21 -8.87 -3.67 -20.67
N PRO A 22 -10.05 -3.13 -21.00
CA PRO A 22 -11.30 -3.90 -21.07
C PRO A 22 -11.25 -5.15 -21.93
N GLU A 23 -10.52 -5.09 -23.04
CA GLU A 23 -10.39 -6.18 -24.00
C GLU A 23 -9.63 -7.38 -23.41
N CYS A 24 -8.80 -7.15 -22.39
CA CYS A 24 -7.99 -8.17 -21.75
C CYS A 24 -8.62 -8.73 -20.45
N ALA A 25 -9.82 -8.26 -20.07
CA ALA A 25 -10.44 -8.60 -18.79
C ALA A 25 -10.72 -10.11 -18.63
N ASP A 26 -11.22 -10.78 -19.67
CA ASP A 26 -11.53 -12.21 -19.62
C ASP A 26 -10.27 -13.08 -19.48
N LEU A 27 -9.19 -12.68 -20.18
CA LEU A 27 -7.88 -13.31 -20.03
C LEU A 27 -7.37 -13.13 -18.59
N ALA A 28 -7.41 -11.91 -18.06
CA ALA A 28 -6.96 -11.60 -16.71
C ALA A 28 -7.72 -12.40 -15.63
N LEU A 29 -9.04 -12.53 -15.76
CA LEU A 29 -9.87 -13.33 -14.86
C LEU A 29 -9.57 -14.84 -14.97
N THR A 30 -9.28 -15.33 -16.17
CA THR A 30 -8.88 -16.73 -16.38
C THR A 30 -7.54 -17.02 -15.73
N THR A 31 -6.53 -16.17 -15.97
CA THR A 31 -5.22 -16.26 -15.33
C THR A 31 -5.34 -16.17 -13.81
N LEU A 32 -6.17 -15.27 -13.28
CA LEU A 32 -6.42 -15.17 -11.84
C LEU A 32 -6.92 -16.50 -11.25
N ARG A 33 -7.93 -17.11 -11.88
CA ARG A 33 -8.51 -18.38 -11.40
C ARG A 33 -7.48 -19.51 -11.40
N GLU A 34 -6.68 -19.59 -12.45
CA GLU A 34 -5.61 -20.59 -12.57
C GLU A 34 -4.57 -20.41 -11.45
N LYS A 35 -4.03 -19.19 -11.28
CA LYS A 35 -3.03 -18.89 -10.25
C LYS A 35 -3.59 -19.07 -8.84
N ALA A 36 -4.82 -18.62 -8.59
CA ALA A 36 -5.49 -18.83 -7.31
C ALA A 36 -5.65 -20.31 -6.99
N THR A 37 -6.07 -21.13 -7.97
CA THR A 37 -6.23 -22.58 -7.79
C THR A 37 -4.90 -23.23 -7.40
N GLN A 38 -3.82 -22.91 -8.11
CA GLN A 38 -2.48 -23.43 -7.83
C GLN A 38 -1.99 -23.03 -6.43
N LEU A 39 -2.09 -21.74 -6.09
CA LEU A 39 -1.56 -21.20 -4.83
C LEU A 39 -2.37 -21.63 -3.60
N LEU A 40 -3.69 -21.78 -3.74
CA LEU A 40 -4.59 -22.19 -2.66
C LEU A 40 -4.58 -23.69 -2.41
N ALA A 41 -4.22 -24.51 -3.40
CA ALA A 41 -4.14 -25.96 -3.26
C ALA A 41 -3.12 -26.37 -2.17
N ASP A 42 -1.96 -25.71 -2.12
CA ASP A 42 -0.89 -26.04 -1.17
C ASP A 42 -0.74 -25.04 -0.02
N ALA A 43 -1.59 -24.01 0.04
CA ALA A 43 -1.53 -22.96 1.06
C ALA A 43 -1.48 -23.49 2.51
N PRO A 44 -2.29 -24.49 2.94
CA PRO A 44 -2.22 -24.99 4.32
C PRO A 44 -0.85 -25.54 4.71
N ARG A 45 -0.21 -26.31 3.82
CA ARG A 45 1.14 -26.87 4.06
C ARG A 45 2.20 -25.77 4.06
N ARG A 46 2.21 -24.93 3.03
CA ARG A 46 3.21 -23.87 2.84
C ARG A 46 3.15 -22.79 3.93
N LEU A 47 1.95 -22.44 4.39
CA LEU A 47 1.74 -21.41 5.41
C LEU A 47 1.61 -21.99 6.83
N GLY A 48 1.73 -23.31 6.99
CA GLY A 48 1.77 -23.97 8.30
C GLY A 48 0.47 -23.88 9.10
N PHE A 49 -0.69 -23.85 8.44
CA PHE A 49 -2.00 -23.88 9.13
C PHE A 49 -2.80 -25.12 8.76
N ARG A 50 -3.63 -25.58 9.70
CA ARG A 50 -4.56 -26.68 9.44
C ARG A 50 -5.80 -26.15 8.73
N ALA A 51 -6.08 -26.67 7.53
CA ALA A 51 -7.33 -26.38 6.83
C ALA A 51 -8.53 -26.71 7.73
N SER A 52 -9.38 -25.71 7.96
CA SER A 52 -10.62 -25.87 8.71
C SER A 52 -11.70 -26.51 7.83
N ALA A 53 -12.83 -26.90 8.42
CA ALA A 53 -14.01 -27.34 7.66
C ALA A 53 -14.58 -26.24 6.74
N LEU A 54 -14.22 -24.96 6.98
CA LEU A 54 -14.66 -23.81 6.20
C LEU A 54 -13.67 -23.41 5.10
N TRP A 55 -12.55 -24.13 4.96
CA TRP A 55 -11.47 -23.71 4.08
C TRP A 55 -11.89 -23.56 2.61
N GLU A 56 -12.76 -24.45 2.10
CA GLU A 56 -13.28 -24.32 0.74
C GLU A 56 -14.17 -23.09 0.57
N GLN A 57 -14.98 -22.74 1.57
CA GLN A 57 -15.78 -21.51 1.57
C GLN A 57 -14.88 -20.27 1.65
N GLU A 58 -13.81 -20.31 2.44
CA GLU A 58 -12.82 -19.23 2.55
C GLU A 58 -12.09 -19.00 1.23
N LYS A 59 -11.66 -20.06 0.53
CA LYS A 59 -11.10 -19.98 -0.82
C LYS A 59 -12.08 -19.33 -1.80
N ALA A 60 -13.33 -19.79 -1.81
CA ALA A 60 -14.35 -19.25 -2.71
C ALA A 60 -14.65 -17.77 -2.43
N ALA A 61 -14.69 -17.37 -1.15
CA ALA A 61 -14.90 -15.97 -0.75
C ALA A 61 -13.72 -15.08 -1.14
N LEU A 62 -12.48 -15.58 -0.97
CA LEU A 62 -11.28 -14.90 -1.40
C LEU A 62 -11.27 -14.72 -2.92
N LEU A 63 -11.53 -15.79 -3.68
CA LEU A 63 -11.53 -15.75 -5.15
C LEU A 63 -12.56 -14.75 -5.68
N ARG A 64 -13.81 -14.77 -5.19
CA ARG A 64 -14.83 -13.79 -5.60
C ARG A 64 -14.40 -12.35 -5.37
N ARG A 65 -13.68 -12.08 -4.27
CA ARG A 65 -13.18 -10.73 -3.96
C ARG A 65 -12.09 -10.30 -4.95
N LEU A 66 -11.14 -11.18 -5.23
CA LEU A 66 -10.07 -10.91 -6.19
C LEU A 66 -10.60 -10.78 -7.61
N GLU A 67 -11.55 -11.62 -8.03
CA GLU A 67 -12.21 -11.50 -9.33
C GLU A 67 -12.92 -10.16 -9.48
N ALA A 68 -13.61 -9.70 -8.44
CA ALA A 68 -14.26 -8.39 -8.47
C ALA A 68 -13.24 -7.26 -8.61
N LEU A 69 -12.09 -7.35 -7.93
CA LEU A 69 -11.00 -6.38 -8.04
C LEU A 69 -10.37 -6.39 -9.43
N VAL A 70 -9.99 -7.55 -9.96
CA VAL A 70 -9.36 -7.67 -11.29
C VAL A 70 -10.34 -7.21 -12.38
N ARG A 71 -11.62 -7.58 -12.28
CA ARG A 71 -12.65 -7.09 -13.20
C ARG A 71 -12.76 -5.56 -13.18
N GLU A 72 -12.66 -4.95 -12.01
CA GLU A 72 -12.69 -3.50 -11.86
C GLU A 72 -11.40 -2.84 -12.39
N ASP A 73 -10.23 -3.46 -12.18
CA ASP A 73 -8.93 -2.98 -12.69
C ASP A 73 -8.88 -2.92 -14.21
N PHE A 74 -9.39 -3.96 -14.86
CA PHE A 74 -9.44 -4.06 -16.32
C PHE A 74 -10.69 -3.38 -16.90
N SER A 75 -11.57 -2.79 -16.09
CA SER A 75 -12.74 -2.09 -16.62
C SER A 75 -12.36 -0.74 -17.22
N GLY A 76 -13.18 -0.20 -18.14
CA GLY A 76 -13.00 1.16 -18.65
C GLY A 76 -13.24 2.27 -17.62
N ASN A 77 -13.45 1.90 -16.35
CA ASN A 77 -13.75 2.79 -15.25
C ASN A 77 -12.87 2.47 -14.02
N SER A 78 -11.67 1.93 -14.26
CA SER A 78 -10.72 1.52 -13.22
C SER A 78 -10.47 2.65 -12.20
N PRO A 79 -10.49 2.35 -10.89
CA PRO A 79 -10.13 3.30 -9.85
C PRO A 79 -8.71 3.87 -9.99
N ILE A 80 -7.79 3.11 -10.59
CA ILE A 80 -6.41 3.55 -10.84
C ILE A 80 -6.37 4.56 -11.98
N ASP A 81 -7.05 4.27 -13.09
CA ASP A 81 -7.08 5.16 -14.26
C ASP A 81 -7.83 6.48 -13.94
N LYS A 82 -8.83 6.44 -13.06
CA LYS A 82 -9.47 7.65 -12.50
C LYS A 82 -8.50 8.48 -11.65
N ALA A 83 -7.66 7.82 -10.85
CA ALA A 83 -6.69 8.49 -10.00
C ALA A 83 -5.53 9.09 -10.80
N PHE A 84 -5.21 8.48 -11.94
CA PHE A 84 -4.08 8.83 -12.79
C PHE A 84 -4.52 8.93 -14.26
N ALA A 85 -5.35 9.94 -14.57
CA ALA A 85 -5.88 10.12 -15.92
C ALA A 85 -4.76 10.14 -16.97
N SER A 86 -4.97 9.38 -18.04
CA SER A 86 -4.09 9.28 -19.21
C SER A 86 -4.82 8.54 -20.33
N ASP A 87 -4.49 8.86 -21.58
CA ASP A 87 -4.97 8.15 -22.78
C ASP A 87 -4.08 6.95 -23.15
N GLN A 88 -2.97 6.76 -22.43
CA GLN A 88 -2.05 5.64 -22.66
C GLN A 88 -2.53 4.38 -21.92
N PRO A 89 -2.40 3.19 -22.52
CA PRO A 89 -2.66 1.94 -21.83
C PRO A 89 -1.72 1.78 -20.64
N ARG A 90 -2.24 1.21 -19.56
CA ARG A 90 -1.48 0.87 -18.35
C ARG A 90 -0.96 -0.57 -18.45
N TYR A 91 0.28 -0.80 -18.04
CA TYR A 91 0.91 -2.11 -18.00
C TYR A 91 1.47 -2.37 -16.61
N ALA A 92 1.18 -3.52 -16.03
CA ALA A 92 1.83 -3.93 -14.79
C ALA A 92 3.22 -4.49 -15.11
N TYR A 93 4.27 -4.05 -14.41
CA TYR A 93 5.66 -4.44 -14.72
C TYR A 93 6.43 -4.96 -13.53
N HIS A 94 6.39 -4.26 -12.40
CA HIS A 94 7.16 -4.65 -11.21
C HIS A 94 6.22 -5.09 -10.10
N PHE A 95 6.59 -6.18 -9.43
CA PHE A 95 5.83 -6.76 -8.33
C PHE A 95 6.77 -7.07 -7.18
N GLU A 96 6.26 -6.93 -5.96
CA GLU A 96 6.98 -7.27 -4.72
C GLU A 96 8.44 -6.76 -4.72
N THR A 97 8.62 -5.53 -5.18
CA THR A 97 9.94 -4.93 -5.46
C THR A 97 10.58 -4.44 -4.17
N GLU A 98 11.65 -5.12 -3.75
CA GLU A 98 12.40 -4.76 -2.55
C GLU A 98 13.23 -3.48 -2.73
N PHE A 99 13.38 -2.72 -1.65
CA PHE A 99 14.28 -1.56 -1.58
C PHE A 99 14.95 -1.48 -0.20
N GLY A 100 16.10 -0.82 -0.12
CA GLY A 100 16.79 -0.45 1.13
C GLY A 100 17.64 -1.52 1.80
N LYS A 101 17.47 -2.80 1.45
CA LYS A 101 18.27 -3.90 2.02
C LYS A 101 19.69 -3.92 1.46
N SER A 102 19.83 -3.95 0.14
CA SER A 102 21.11 -4.11 -0.57
C SER A 102 21.55 -2.86 -1.35
N ASP A 103 20.62 -1.97 -1.68
CA ASP A 103 20.85 -0.77 -2.52
C ASP A 103 21.22 0.49 -1.72
N GLY A 104 21.19 0.40 -0.38
CA GLY A 104 21.48 1.52 0.52
C GLY A 104 20.44 2.65 0.50
N PHE A 105 19.19 2.39 0.05
CA PHE A 105 18.15 3.41 0.03
C PHE A 105 17.98 4.09 1.40
N GLY A 106 17.82 5.41 1.34
CA GLY A 106 17.56 6.24 2.51
C GLY A 106 16.81 7.50 2.13
N ILE A 107 16.22 8.13 3.14
CA ILE A 107 15.52 9.39 3.03
C ILE A 107 16.39 10.47 3.66
N LEU A 108 16.72 11.51 2.89
CA LEU A 108 17.43 12.68 3.43
C LEU A 108 16.47 13.48 4.31
N LEU A 109 16.81 13.57 5.60
CA LEU A 109 16.08 14.28 6.64
C LEU A 109 16.96 15.42 7.18
N GLY A 110 16.85 16.60 6.58
CA GLY A 110 17.72 17.73 6.91
C GLY A 110 19.17 17.45 6.50
N LYS A 111 20.03 17.11 7.47
CA LYS A 111 21.46 16.83 7.25
C LYS A 111 21.83 15.35 7.40
N GLU A 112 20.87 14.49 7.71
CA GLU A 112 21.12 13.07 7.96
C GLU A 112 20.29 12.17 7.06
N TRP A 113 20.77 10.96 6.81
CA TRP A 113 20.05 9.94 6.07
C TRP A 113 19.37 8.96 7.01
N LEU A 114 18.05 8.84 6.88
CA LEU A 114 17.30 7.73 7.48
C LEU A 114 17.31 6.55 6.51
N ARG A 115 18.02 5.47 6.86
CA ARG A 115 17.96 4.22 6.10
C ARG A 115 16.59 3.59 6.31
N VAL A 116 15.93 3.23 5.21
CA VAL A 116 14.61 2.59 5.21
C VAL A 116 14.67 1.42 4.25
N ALA A 117 14.07 0.30 4.62
CA ALA A 117 13.90 -0.83 3.73
C ALA A 117 12.44 -1.26 3.70
N GLY A 118 12.01 -1.82 2.58
CA GLY A 118 10.64 -2.22 2.39
C GLY A 118 10.45 -2.95 1.07
N LYS A 119 9.20 -3.09 0.67
CA LYS A 119 8.79 -3.80 -0.53
C LYS A 119 7.54 -3.15 -1.12
N ILE A 120 7.58 -2.79 -2.39
CA ILE A 120 6.46 -2.22 -3.12
C ILE A 120 5.63 -3.36 -3.72
N ASP A 121 4.32 -3.41 -3.45
CA ASP A 121 3.45 -4.52 -3.90
C ASP A 121 3.39 -4.61 -5.44
N ARG A 122 3.09 -3.49 -6.13
CA ARG A 122 2.95 -3.42 -7.58
C ARG A 122 3.33 -2.04 -8.13
N VAL A 123 3.95 -2.01 -9.30
CA VAL A 123 4.22 -0.81 -10.09
C VAL A 123 3.74 -0.99 -11.52
N ASP A 124 2.89 -0.06 -11.93
CA ASP A 124 2.36 0.00 -13.28
C ASP A 124 2.99 1.15 -14.06
N TRP A 125 3.19 0.95 -15.35
CA TRP A 125 3.63 1.98 -16.28
C TRP A 125 2.49 2.46 -17.15
N GLN A 126 2.42 3.77 -17.36
CA GLN A 126 1.45 4.41 -18.23
C GLN A 126 2.14 5.58 -18.95
N GLY A 127 2.63 5.35 -20.17
CA GLY A 127 3.57 6.26 -20.80
C GLY A 127 4.86 6.36 -19.99
N ASP A 128 5.29 7.58 -19.67
CA ASP A 128 6.49 7.88 -18.85
C ASP A 128 6.18 8.02 -17.34
N ARG A 129 4.99 7.57 -16.91
CA ARG A 129 4.58 7.58 -15.51
C ARG A 129 4.69 6.17 -14.92
N ALA A 130 5.36 6.04 -13.78
CA ALA A 130 5.31 4.83 -12.95
C ALA A 130 4.36 5.04 -11.76
N ILE A 131 3.40 4.14 -11.58
CA ILE A 131 2.32 4.22 -10.58
C ILE A 131 2.52 3.10 -9.56
N VAL A 132 2.87 3.48 -8.34
CA VAL A 132 2.93 2.56 -7.20
C VAL A 132 1.52 2.25 -6.70
N ILE A 133 1.19 0.96 -6.62
CA ILE A 133 -0.08 0.47 -6.10
C ILE A 133 0.21 -0.41 -4.88
N ASP A 134 -0.31 -0.03 -3.72
CA ASP A 134 -0.22 -0.82 -2.49
C ASP A 134 -1.61 -1.33 -2.09
N TYR A 135 -1.73 -2.65 -1.93
CA TYR A 135 -2.99 -3.31 -1.64
C TYR A 135 -3.27 -3.27 -0.13
N LYS A 136 -4.49 -2.83 0.24
CA LYS A 136 -4.96 -2.80 1.62
C LYS A 136 -6.10 -3.78 1.83
N THR A 137 -5.96 -4.71 2.77
CA THR A 137 -7.02 -5.68 3.09
C THR A 137 -8.26 -5.02 3.73
N GLY A 138 -8.07 -3.93 4.49
CA GLY A 138 -9.15 -3.14 5.09
C GLY A 138 -9.79 -2.14 4.12
N SER A 139 -10.96 -1.62 4.49
CA SER A 139 -11.74 -0.63 3.71
C SER A 139 -11.55 0.82 4.15
N SER A 140 -10.87 1.06 5.27
CA SER A 140 -10.68 2.40 5.82
C SER A 140 -9.77 3.24 4.93
N LYS A 141 -10.29 4.34 4.38
CA LYS A 141 -9.52 5.29 3.56
C LYS A 141 -8.35 5.88 4.36
N ILE A 142 -7.21 6.01 3.71
CA ILE A 142 -6.01 6.64 4.24
C ILE A 142 -5.78 7.94 3.45
N PRO A 143 -6.34 9.08 3.89
CA PRO A 143 -6.15 10.35 3.19
C PRO A 143 -4.72 10.85 3.33
N THR A 144 -4.27 11.69 2.39
CA THR A 144 -2.95 12.33 2.42
C THR A 144 -2.72 13.18 3.69
N SER A 145 -3.79 13.65 4.33
CA SER A 145 -3.71 14.33 5.64
C SER A 145 -3.18 13.45 6.78
N GLU A 146 -3.20 12.12 6.67
CA GLU A 146 -2.52 11.23 7.63
C GLU A 146 -1.00 11.31 7.47
N VAL A 147 -0.52 11.51 6.24
CA VAL A 147 0.90 11.72 5.94
C VAL A 147 1.34 13.09 6.47
N GLU A 148 0.55 14.11 6.16
CA GLU A 148 0.81 15.48 6.59
C GLU A 148 0.92 15.62 8.11
N ARG A 149 0.06 14.90 8.86
CA ARG A 149 0.05 14.87 10.33
C ARG A 149 1.11 13.96 10.95
N GLY A 150 1.94 13.30 10.12
CA GLY A 150 2.95 12.36 10.56
C GLY A 150 2.38 11.14 11.27
N ARG A 151 1.28 10.59 10.74
CA ARG A 151 0.62 9.35 11.23
C ARG A 151 0.77 8.17 10.28
N ASN A 152 0.98 8.42 8.99
CA ASN A 152 1.28 7.39 8.00
C ASN A 152 2.41 7.87 7.09
N PHE A 153 3.49 7.10 6.96
CA PHE A 153 4.62 7.46 6.10
C PHE A 153 4.76 6.57 4.87
N GLN A 154 3.89 5.57 4.73
CA GLN A 154 4.11 4.46 3.81
C GLN A 154 4.13 4.93 2.36
N MET A 155 3.12 5.70 1.92
CA MET A 155 3.08 6.18 0.53
C MET A 155 4.26 7.09 0.21
N MET A 156 4.62 8.00 1.13
CA MET A 156 5.82 8.84 0.96
C MET A 156 7.08 8.01 0.77
N VAL A 157 7.30 7.00 1.63
CA VAL A 157 8.47 6.11 1.52
C VAL A 157 8.50 5.42 0.16
N TYR A 158 7.36 4.92 -0.31
CA TYR A 158 7.26 4.23 -1.59
C TYR A 158 7.50 5.15 -2.78
N LEU A 159 6.95 6.37 -2.78
CA LEU A 159 7.22 7.34 -3.83
C LEU A 159 8.71 7.69 -3.90
N LEU A 160 9.36 7.93 -2.76
CA LEU A 160 10.79 8.25 -2.71
C LEU A 160 11.65 7.05 -3.14
N ALA A 161 11.26 5.82 -2.78
CA ALA A 161 11.93 4.62 -3.24
C ALA A 161 11.76 4.42 -4.75
N ALA A 162 10.54 4.58 -5.27
CA ALA A 162 10.23 4.47 -6.69
C ALA A 162 10.99 5.51 -7.53
N GLN A 163 11.11 6.75 -7.06
CA GLN A 163 11.94 7.80 -7.70
C GLN A 163 13.42 7.40 -7.81
N ARG A 164 13.93 6.57 -6.89
CA ARG A 164 15.30 6.10 -6.90
C ARG A 164 15.50 4.85 -7.77
N LEU A 165 14.46 4.01 -7.86
CA LEU A 165 14.49 2.72 -8.54
C LEU A 165 14.15 2.80 -10.02
N PHE A 166 13.28 3.72 -10.42
CA PHE A 166 12.71 3.78 -11.76
C PHE A 166 13.08 5.10 -12.45
N GLU A 167 13.52 4.98 -13.70
CA GLU A 167 13.75 6.12 -14.60
C GLU A 167 12.42 6.52 -15.27
N ALA A 168 11.51 7.10 -14.48
CA ALA A 168 10.22 7.61 -14.97
C ALA A 168 10.17 9.14 -14.86
N GLY A 169 9.56 9.81 -15.83
CA GLY A 169 9.32 11.26 -15.79
C GLY A 169 8.37 11.68 -14.66
N GLU A 170 7.49 10.78 -14.21
CA GLU A 170 6.59 11.02 -13.08
C GLU A 170 6.35 9.77 -12.24
N ILE A 171 6.28 9.93 -10.92
CA ILE A 171 5.92 8.87 -9.98
C ILE A 171 4.56 9.18 -9.34
N GLY A 172 3.61 8.27 -9.53
CA GLY A 172 2.32 8.23 -8.84
C GLY A 172 2.28 7.17 -7.75
N GLY A 173 1.37 7.32 -6.80
CA GLY A 173 1.19 6.35 -5.73
C GLY A 173 -0.24 6.33 -5.21
N VAL A 174 -0.79 5.14 -4.97
CA VAL A 174 -2.16 4.95 -4.50
C VAL A 174 -2.31 3.71 -3.62
N PHE A 175 -3.17 3.82 -2.60
CA PHE A 175 -3.65 2.66 -1.85
C PHE A 175 -4.91 2.12 -2.50
N TRP A 176 -4.95 0.80 -2.75
CA TRP A 176 -6.14 0.13 -3.26
C TRP A 176 -6.72 -0.85 -2.24
N HIS A 177 -7.93 -0.55 -1.77
CA HIS A 177 -8.58 -1.30 -0.70
C HIS A 177 -9.32 -2.52 -1.24
N LEU A 178 -8.83 -3.73 -0.96
CA LEU A 178 -9.44 -5.00 -1.37
C LEU A 178 -10.88 -5.19 -0.84
N GLY A 179 -11.21 -4.57 0.30
CA GLY A 179 -12.49 -4.75 0.98
C GLY A 179 -13.67 -4.07 0.28
N ASN A 180 -13.47 -2.87 -0.28
CA ASN A 180 -14.50 -2.07 -0.95
C ASN A 180 -14.10 -1.61 -2.36
N ARG A 181 -12.89 -1.95 -2.82
CA ARG A 181 -12.27 -1.60 -4.11
C ARG A 181 -12.06 -0.10 -4.34
N GLU A 182 -12.27 0.73 -3.33
CA GLU A 182 -11.98 2.16 -3.40
C GLU A 182 -10.46 2.42 -3.33
N THR A 183 -10.05 3.58 -3.86
CA THR A 183 -8.69 4.08 -3.72
C THR A 183 -8.60 5.15 -2.63
N SER A 184 -7.41 5.31 -2.04
CA SER A 184 -7.09 6.42 -1.15
C SER A 184 -5.62 6.79 -1.23
N GLY A 185 -5.24 7.91 -0.60
CA GLY A 185 -3.85 8.33 -0.52
C GLY A 185 -3.19 8.59 -1.88
N VAL A 186 -3.97 8.98 -2.90
CA VAL A 186 -3.46 9.30 -4.24
C VAL A 186 -2.46 10.44 -4.13
N MET A 187 -1.25 10.22 -4.63
CA MET A 187 -0.17 11.18 -4.64
C MET A 187 0.57 11.14 -5.98
N LEU A 188 1.12 12.28 -6.38
CA LEU A 188 1.84 12.50 -7.64
C LEU A 188 3.08 13.34 -7.35
N SER A 189 4.23 12.93 -7.89
CA SER A 189 5.49 13.62 -7.67
C SER A 189 5.56 15.01 -8.33
N SER A 190 4.80 15.25 -9.40
CA SER A 190 4.72 16.58 -10.03
C SER A 190 3.85 17.57 -9.27
N ASN A 191 2.97 17.09 -8.39
CA ASN A 191 2.00 17.93 -7.71
C ASN A 191 2.62 18.65 -6.50
N GLU A 192 2.60 19.98 -6.53
CA GLU A 192 3.21 20.83 -5.48
C GLU A 192 2.59 20.61 -4.09
N GLN A 193 1.28 20.38 -3.99
CA GLN A 193 0.64 20.12 -2.70
C GLN A 193 1.10 18.78 -2.11
N HIS A 194 1.25 17.74 -2.95
CA HIS A 194 1.77 16.45 -2.52
C HIS A 194 3.25 16.54 -2.09
N GLN A 195 4.05 17.35 -2.78
CA GLN A 195 5.42 17.65 -2.35
C GLN A 195 5.46 18.35 -0.99
N ALA A 196 4.58 19.32 -0.75
CA ALA A 196 4.46 19.97 0.56
C ALA A 196 4.06 18.98 1.68
N VAL A 197 3.19 18.02 1.39
CA VAL A 197 2.83 16.93 2.32
C VAL A 197 4.04 16.06 2.64
N ILE A 198 4.85 15.69 1.64
CA ILE A 198 6.10 14.93 1.84
C ILE A 198 7.07 15.70 2.73
N GLU A 199 7.26 17.00 2.48
CA GLU A 199 8.15 17.83 3.30
C GLU A 199 7.64 18.01 4.74
N SER A 200 6.32 18.12 4.95
CA SER A 200 5.73 18.08 6.30
C SER A 200 6.03 16.76 7.00
N ALA A 201 5.83 15.64 6.31
CA ALA A 201 6.10 14.31 6.84
C ALA A 201 7.59 14.11 7.20
N LYS A 202 8.52 14.62 6.40
CA LYS A 202 9.97 14.63 6.74
C LYS A 202 10.24 15.41 8.03
N LYS A 203 9.61 16.57 8.25
CA LYS A 203 9.73 17.33 9.51
C LYS A 203 9.21 16.53 10.71
N HIS A 204 8.12 15.78 10.54
CA HIS A 204 7.64 14.86 11.56
C HIS A 204 8.66 13.76 11.88
N LEU A 205 9.24 13.12 10.87
CA LEU A 205 10.29 12.11 11.06
C LEU A 205 11.51 12.67 11.80
N ILE A 206 12.02 13.85 11.41
CA ILE A 206 13.12 14.53 12.11
C ILE A 206 12.81 14.67 13.60
N ARG A 207 11.61 15.18 13.92
CA ARG A 207 11.17 15.36 15.31
C ARG A 207 11.06 14.03 16.06
N TYR A 208 10.50 12.99 15.44
CA TYR A 208 10.33 11.68 16.06
C TYR A 208 11.68 10.99 16.32
N LEU A 209 12.61 11.07 15.37
CA LEU A 209 13.96 10.53 15.53
C LEU A 209 14.74 11.25 16.62
N ALA A 210 14.66 12.59 16.68
CA ALA A 210 15.31 13.38 17.72
C ALA A 210 14.80 12.99 19.13
N ARG A 211 13.48 12.86 19.30
CA ARG A 211 12.87 12.42 20.56
C ARG A 211 13.30 11.00 20.95
N GLY A 212 13.20 10.06 20.02
CA GLY A 212 13.62 8.67 20.26
C GLY A 212 15.08 8.55 20.67
N ARG A 213 15.99 9.31 20.03
CA ARG A 213 17.41 9.35 20.39
C ARG A 213 17.68 10.00 21.74
N ALA A 214 16.87 10.99 22.14
CA ALA A 214 16.93 11.60 23.46
C ALA A 214 16.31 10.71 24.56
N GLY A 215 15.76 9.55 24.22
CA GLY A 215 15.07 8.67 25.17
C GLY A 215 13.66 9.12 25.55
N ASP A 216 13.07 10.07 24.80
CA ASP A 216 11.69 10.52 25.01
C ASP A 216 10.71 9.57 24.31
N PHE A 217 10.18 8.64 25.09
CA PHE A 217 9.11 7.70 24.70
C PHE A 217 7.77 8.04 25.34
N ALA A 218 7.55 9.30 25.75
CA ALA A 218 6.30 9.70 26.37
C ALA A 218 5.12 9.45 25.41
N ALA A 219 4.07 8.82 25.93
CA ALA A 219 2.86 8.53 25.18
C ALA A 219 2.15 9.84 24.80
N ASN A 220 2.27 10.23 23.54
CA ASN A 220 1.67 11.44 22.98
C ASN A 220 0.86 11.06 21.74
N ALA A 221 -0.32 10.48 21.95
CA ALA A 221 -1.20 10.12 20.85
C ALA A 221 -1.67 11.38 20.11
N ASN A 222 -1.43 11.44 18.80
CA ASN A 222 -1.90 12.52 17.92
C ASN A 222 -3.26 12.21 17.25
N LYS A 223 -3.88 11.09 17.64
CA LYS A 223 -5.26 10.70 17.37
C LYS A 223 -5.71 9.77 18.50
N MET A 224 -6.99 9.88 18.89
CA MET A 224 -7.62 8.94 19.81
C MET A 224 -8.85 8.34 19.12
N GLU A 225 -9.04 7.03 19.29
CA GLU A 225 -10.17 6.24 18.82
C GLU A 225 -10.61 5.35 20.00
N ASP A 226 -11.83 5.54 20.49
CA ASP A 226 -12.39 4.79 21.63
C ASP A 226 -11.46 4.71 22.85
N GLY A 227 -10.83 5.86 23.18
CA GLY A 227 -9.90 5.97 24.30
C GLY A 227 -8.52 5.35 24.06
N ARG A 228 -8.20 4.93 22.83
CA ARG A 228 -6.92 4.32 22.44
C ARG A 228 -6.22 5.17 21.37
N CYS A 229 -4.90 5.10 21.29
CA CYS A 229 -4.15 5.74 20.20
C CYS A 229 -4.31 5.02 18.85
N ALA A 230 -4.63 3.73 18.89
CA ALA A 230 -5.09 2.91 17.78
C ALA A 230 -6.02 1.82 18.32
N SER A 231 -7.08 1.49 17.58
CA SER A 231 -8.09 0.49 17.99
C SER A 231 -7.48 -0.86 18.37
N PHE A 232 -6.47 -1.31 17.62
CA PHE A 232 -5.72 -2.56 17.79
C PHE A 232 -4.43 -2.42 18.61
N CYS A 233 -4.27 -1.35 19.41
CA CYS A 233 -3.05 -1.17 20.21
C CYS A 233 -3.00 -2.15 21.40
N ASP A 234 -2.08 -3.12 21.34
CA ASP A 234 -1.84 -4.11 22.41
C ASP A 234 -1.43 -3.44 23.74
N TYR A 235 -0.76 -2.29 23.66
CA TYR A 235 -0.25 -1.56 24.83
C TYR A 235 -1.25 -0.56 25.43
N HIS A 236 -2.51 -0.53 24.97
CA HIS A 236 -3.51 0.45 25.44
C HIS A 236 -3.76 0.39 26.96
N GLN A 237 -3.59 -0.79 27.57
CA GLN A 237 -3.71 -0.96 29.02
C GLN A 237 -2.50 -0.39 29.79
N MET A 238 -1.33 -0.31 29.14
CA MET A 238 -0.09 0.18 29.76
C MET A 238 0.10 1.68 29.57
N CYS A 239 -0.33 2.24 28.43
CA CYS A 239 -0.03 3.62 28.08
C CYS A 239 -0.83 4.67 28.87
N ARG A 240 -1.91 4.27 29.55
CA ARG A 240 -2.80 5.13 30.37
C ARG A 240 -3.38 6.35 29.66
N MET A 241 -3.32 6.42 28.33
CA MET A 241 -3.85 7.54 27.53
C MET A 241 -5.36 7.73 27.73
N ALA A 242 -6.12 6.65 27.89
CA ALA A 242 -7.55 6.69 28.20
C ALA A 242 -7.89 7.38 29.53
N VAL A 243 -6.94 7.43 30.47
CA VAL A 243 -7.11 8.01 31.81
C VAL A 243 -6.61 9.45 31.84
N LEU A 244 -5.45 9.71 31.21
CA LEU A 244 -4.85 11.03 31.15
C LEU A 244 -5.60 11.98 30.19
N GLY A 245 -6.16 11.46 29.08
CA GLY A 245 -6.95 12.25 28.12
C GLY A 245 -8.25 12.80 28.72
N ARG A 246 -8.92 12.03 29.59
CA ARG A 246 -10.15 12.46 30.29
C ARG A 246 -9.96 13.66 31.21
N LYS A 247 -8.74 13.96 31.65
CA LYS A 247 -8.44 15.14 32.49
C LYS A 247 -8.24 16.43 31.71
N ARG A 248 -8.09 16.38 30.37
CA ARG A 248 -7.93 17.59 29.54
C ARG A 248 -9.26 18.17 29.06
N GLU A 249 -10.35 17.42 29.18
CA GLU A 249 -11.69 17.79 28.71
C GLU A 249 -12.67 18.07 29.87
N ALA A 250 -12.19 18.11 31.12
CA ALA A 250 -12.97 18.39 32.33
C ALA A 250 -12.51 19.68 33.02
#